data_AF-A0A379E397-F1
#
_entry.id   AF-A0A379E397-F1
#
_cell.length_a   1.000
_cell.length_b   1.000
_cell.length_c   1.000
_cell.angle_alpha   90.00
_cell.angle_beta   90.00
_cell.angle_gamma   90.00
#
_symmetry.space_group_name_H-M   'P 1'
#
loop_
_entity.id
_entity.type
_entity.pdbx_description
1 polymer ?
#
loop_
_entity_poly.entity_id
_entity_poly.type
_entity_poly.pdbx_seq_one_letter_code
_entity_poly.pdbx_strand_id
1 'polypeptide(L)' 'MNDEVTSLGKIISLQKVVDPRGNLTVAQGMKDIPFHVARVYWTYDVPSGTSRGDMHISIAVNSLLL' A
#
# COMPACT_ATOMS: atom_id res chain seq x y z
N MET A 1 26.45 -16.73 -18.23
CA MET A 1 26.04 -16.36 -16.86
C MET A 1 24.83 -15.47 -17.04
N ASN A 2 23.64 -16.01 -16.80
CA ASN A 2 22.39 -15.27 -16.95
C ASN A 2 22.14 -14.59 -15.61
N ASP A 3 22.35 -13.27 -15.58
CA ASP A 3 21.92 -12.46 -14.45
C ASP A 3 20.39 -12.46 -14.45
N GLU A 4 19.80 -13.38 -13.66
CA GLU A 4 18.39 -13.31 -13.31
C GLU A 4 18.18 -11.97 -12.59
N VAL A 5 17.66 -10.99 -13.34
CA VAL A 5 17.22 -9.71 -12.81
C VAL A 5 16.15 -10.01 -11.77
N THR A 6 16.56 -10.08 -10.52
CA THR A 6 15.66 -10.28 -9.39
C THR A 6 14.85 -9.00 -9.26
N SER A 7 13.65 -9.01 -9.83
CA SER A 7 12.70 -7.91 -9.71
C SER A 7 12.42 -7.64 -8.22
N LEU A 8 12.76 -6.44 -7.74
CA LEU A 8 12.66 -6.02 -6.34
C LEU A 8 11.22 -6.02 -5.78
N GLY A 9 10.22 -6.20 -6.64
CA GLY A 9 8.81 -6.24 -6.26
C GLY A 9 7.89 -5.99 -7.43
N LYS A 10 6.58 -6.15 -7.21
CA LYS A 10 5.54 -5.87 -8.21
C LYS A 10 4.73 -4.67 -7.76
N ILE A 11 4.57 -3.69 -8.66
CA ILE A 11 3.64 -2.59 -8.47
C ILE A 11 2.21 -3.13 -8.61
N ILE A 12 1.36 -2.84 -7.64
CA ILE A 12 -0.07 -3.21 -7.63
C ILE A 12 -0.89 -1.94 -7.82
N SER A 13 -1.63 -1.87 -8.92
CA SER A 13 -2.56 -0.78 -9.20
C SER A 13 -3.91 -1.06 -8.53
N LEU A 14 -4.39 -0.11 -7.74
CA LEU A 14 -5.71 -0.20 -7.08
C LEU A 14 -6.74 0.66 -7.82
N GLN A 15 -8.00 0.21 -7.81
CA GLN A 15 -9.11 0.96 -8.40
C GLN A 15 -9.41 2.22 -7.59
N LYS A 16 -9.46 3.37 -8.26
CA LYS A 16 -9.93 4.63 -7.68
C LYS A 16 -11.37 4.89 -8.11
N VAL A 17 -12.25 5.05 -7.14
CA VAL A 17 -13.63 5.52 -7.33
C VAL A 17 -13.66 7.00 -6.98
N VAL A 18 -14.03 7.83 -7.95
CA VAL A 18 -14.08 9.29 -7.82
C VAL A 18 -15.54 9.72 -7.76
N ASP A 19 -15.88 10.53 -6.76
CA ASP A 19 -17.22 11.07 -6.51
C ASP A 19 -17.08 12.56 -6.10
N PRO A 20 -18.09 13.42 -6.32
CA PRO A 20 -18.04 14.81 -5.85
C PRO A 20 -17.75 14.97 -4.34
N ARG A 21 -18.03 13.95 -3.52
CA ARG A 21 -17.73 13.90 -2.08
C ARG A 21 -16.28 13.52 -1.77
N GLY A 22 -15.51 13.07 -2.77
CA GLY A 22 -14.11 12.69 -2.60
C GLY A 22 -13.71 11.43 -3.37
N ASN A 23 -12.55 10.88 -3.00
CA ASN A 23 -11.99 9.68 -3.60
C ASN A 23 -12.04 8.50 -2.64
N LEU A 24 -12.43 7.33 -3.15
CA LEU A 24 -12.44 6.08 -2.40
C LEU A 24 -11.64 5.01 -3.16
N THR A 25 -10.78 4.29 -2.45
CA THR A 25 -10.05 3.13 -2.98
C THR A 25 -10.22 1.98 -1.99
N VAL A 26 -10.50 0.79 -2.51
CA VAL A 26 -10.65 -0.43 -1.74
C VAL A 26 -9.58 -1.42 -2.21
N ALA A 27 -8.88 -2.05 -1.26
CA ALA A 27 -8.03 -3.20 -1.55
C ALA A 27 -8.49 -4.41 -0.72
N GLN A 28 -8.68 -5.55 -1.39
CA GLN A 28 -9.17 -6.78 -0.79
C GLN A 28 -8.08 -7.86 -0.90
N GLY A 29 -7.85 -8.56 0.22
CA GLY A 29 -6.97 -9.73 0.25
C GLY A 29 -7.45 -10.81 -0.71
N MET A 30 -6.52 -11.53 -1.32
CA MET A 30 -6.76 -12.57 -2.32
C MET A 30 -7.52 -12.13 -3.59
N LYS A 31 -7.71 -10.82 -3.79
CA LYS A 31 -8.33 -10.23 -4.97
C LYS A 31 -7.46 -9.13 -5.58
N ASP A 32 -7.24 -8.05 -4.84
CA ASP A 32 -6.43 -6.91 -5.30
C ASP A 32 -4.96 -7.08 -4.92
N ILE A 33 -4.69 -7.81 -3.83
CA ILE A 33 -3.34 -8.18 -3.35
C ILE A 33 -3.25 -9.71 -3.19
N PRO A 34 -2.14 -10.36 -3.58
CA PRO A 34 -2.06 -11.82 -3.70
C PRO A 34 -1.80 -12.54 -2.36
N PHE A 35 -2.39 -12.06 -1.27
CA PHE A 35 -2.28 -12.66 0.05
C PHE A 35 -3.40 -12.17 0.98
N HIS A 36 -3.58 -12.83 2.11
CA HIS A 36 -4.50 -12.42 3.16
C HIS A 36 -3.91 -11.29 3.99
N VAL A 37 -4.70 -10.24 4.24
CA VAL A 37 -4.30 -9.15 5.14
C VAL A 37 -4.39 -9.63 6.58
N ALA A 38 -3.23 -9.78 7.23
CA ALA A 38 -3.16 -10.17 8.63
C ALA A 38 -3.06 -8.99 9.61
N ARG A 39 -2.55 -7.84 9.15
CA ARG A 39 -2.39 -6.62 9.94
C ARG A 39 -2.36 -5.39 9.04
N VAL A 40 -2.87 -4.27 9.56
CA VAL A 40 -2.82 -2.95 8.93
C VAL A 40 -2.18 -1.98 9.91
N TYR A 41 -1.35 -1.08 9.38
CA TYR A 41 -0.63 -0.06 10.13
C TYR A 41 -0.37 1.13 9.23
N TRP A 42 -0.30 2.31 9.84
CA TRP A 42 0.05 3.55 9.15
C TRP A 42 0.91 4.41 10.07
N THR A 43 1.73 5.24 9.44
CA THR A 43 2.55 6.24 10.13
C THR A 43 2.00 7.61 9.78
N TYR A 44 1.74 8.42 10.80
CA TYR A 44 1.26 9.79 10.67
C TYR A 44 2.28 10.75 11.29
N ASP A 45 2.22 12.04 10.92
CA ASP A 45 3.09 13.11 11.42
C ASP A 45 4.58 12.79 11.43
N VAL A 46 5.10 12.27 10.30
CA VAL A 46 6.54 12.02 10.15
C VAL A 46 7.24 13.34 9.80
N PRO A 47 8.17 13.83 10.65
CA PRO A 47 8.95 15.02 10.32
C PRO A 47 9.78 14.80 9.05
N SER A 48 9.87 15.83 8.22
CA SER A 48 10.74 15.80 7.03
C SER A 48 12.20 15.66 7.46
N GLY A 49 12.94 14.74 6.82
CA GLY A 49 14.38 14.55 7.04
C GLY A 49 14.79 13.33 7.88
N THR A 50 13.86 12.56 8.44
CA THR A 50 14.20 11.30 9.14
C THR A 50 14.05 10.08 8.23
N SER A 51 15.10 9.25 8.14
CA SER A 51 15.07 7.99 7.39
C SER A 51 14.16 6.98 8.09
N ARG A 52 13.17 6.44 7.37
CA ARG A 52 12.31 5.34 7.82
C ARG A 52 12.62 4.11 6.96
N GLY A 53 13.72 3.46 7.26
CA GLY A 53 14.06 2.17 6.66
C GLY A 53 14.52 1.28 7.79
N ASP A 54 13.62 0.39 8.23
CA ASP A 54 13.93 -0.97 8.69
C ASP A 54 12.59 -1.63 9.09
N MET A 55 12.05 -2.44 8.18
CA MET A 55 11.04 -3.48 8.43
C MET A 55 9.56 -3.06 8.62
N HIS A 56 8.88 -2.66 7.54
CA HIS A 56 7.41 -2.69 7.52
C HIS A 56 6.80 -2.80 6.11
N ILE A 57 5.90 -3.76 5.89
CA ILE A 57 5.08 -3.91 4.67
C ILE A 57 3.71 -3.29 4.93
N SER A 58 3.58 -1.99 4.64
CA SER A 58 2.34 -1.24 4.89
C SER A 58 1.28 -1.49 3.82
N ILE A 59 0.12 -1.98 4.25
CA ILE A 59 -1.09 -2.09 3.42
C ILE A 59 -2.19 -1.37 4.17
N ALA A 60 -2.70 -0.30 3.57
CA ALA A 60 -3.75 0.53 4.12
C ALA A 60 -5.07 0.23 3.40
N VAL A 61 -6.10 -0.19 4.13
CA VAL A 61 -7.52 0.00 3.77
C VAL A 61 -8.34 0.03 5.05
N ASN A 62 -8.85 1.19 5.44
CA ASN A 62 -10.29 1.47 5.42
C ASN A 62 -10.51 2.97 5.65
N SER A 63 -11.26 3.61 4.74
CA SER A 63 -11.96 4.89 4.89
C SER A 63 -11.28 5.97 5.75
N LEU A 64 -10.51 6.86 5.12
CA LEU A 64 -10.20 8.17 5.70
C LEU A 64 -11.36 9.11 5.37
N LEU A 65 -12.21 9.41 6.36
CA LEU A 65 -13.02 10.63 6.35
C LEU A 65 -12.13 11.73 6.94
N LEU A 66 -11.85 12.76 6.14
CA LEU A 66 -11.65 14.14 6.61
C LEU A 66 -12.70 14.98 5.91
#